data_AF-A0A1Y2NQ57-F1
#
_entry.id   AF-A0A1Y2NQ57-F1
#
_cell.length_a   1.000
_cell.length_b   1.000
_cell.length_c   1.000
_cell.angle_alpha   90.00
_cell.angle_beta   90.00
_cell.angle_gamma   90.00
#
_symmetry.space_group_name_H-M   'P 1'
#
loop_
_entity.id
_entity.type
_entity.pdbx_description
1 polymer ?
#
loop_
_entity_poly.entity_id
_entity_poly.type
_entity_poly.pdbx_seq_one_letter_code
_entity_poly.pdbx_strand_id
1 'polypeptide(L)'
;MSSYRWVAEDDRLVCFESPNGGQNPAHLARADKTTRHHDDVLAQATSDINEILDRVRRENRDDEVEPSFISLPGGLMLVWARVKHPVSPDSSPEDIARVLGLKVQDVSG
;
A
#
# COMPACT_ATOMS: atom_id res chain seq x y z
N MET A 1 4.12 14.06 -2.76
CA MET A 1 4.33 12.60 -2.90
C MET A 1 4.20 12.02 -1.51
N SER A 2 3.05 11.40 -1.22
CA SER A 2 2.84 10.68 0.03
C SER A 2 3.77 9.47 0.07
N SER A 3 4.29 9.16 1.24
CA SER A 3 5.18 8.02 1.42
C SER A 3 4.73 7.21 2.64
N TYR A 4 4.13 6.05 2.39
CA TYR A 4 3.54 5.15 3.38
C TYR A 4 4.50 4.15 4.09
N ARG A 5 4.44 4.07 5.42
CA ARG A 5 5.24 3.13 6.25
C ARG A 5 4.47 1.84 6.51
N TRP A 6 5.19 0.80 6.93
CA TRP A 6 4.61 -0.45 7.39
C TRP A 6 5.00 -0.76 8.83
N VAL A 7 4.09 -1.37 9.58
CA VAL A 7 4.33 -1.94 10.90
C VAL A 7 3.80 -3.37 10.90
N ALA A 8 4.51 -4.27 11.57
CA ALA A 8 4.00 -5.58 11.91
C ALA A 8 3.23 -5.47 13.23
N GLU A 9 1.93 -5.76 13.22
CA GLU A 9 1.07 -5.82 14.41
C GLU A 9 0.58 -7.26 14.56
N ASP A 10 0.96 -7.92 15.64
CA ASP A 10 0.71 -9.36 15.86
C ASP A 10 1.12 -10.22 14.64
N ASP A 11 0.14 -10.82 13.96
CA ASP A 11 0.29 -11.67 12.77
C ASP A 11 0.01 -10.94 11.44
N ARG A 12 -0.11 -9.60 11.47
CA ARG A 12 -0.52 -8.77 10.33
C ARG A 12 0.54 -7.75 9.96
N LEU A 13 0.59 -7.43 8.67
CA LEU A 13 1.28 -6.25 8.17
C LEU A 13 0.25 -5.16 7.89
N VAL A 14 0.46 -3.98 8.49
CA VAL A 14 -0.36 -2.79 8.28
C VAL A 14 0.47 -1.76 7.54
N CYS A 15 -0.03 -1.30 6.39
CA CYS A 15 0.56 -0.19 5.64
C CYS A 15 -0.25 1.07 5.90
N PHE A 16 0.42 2.21 6.11
CA PHE A 16 -0.25 3.45 6.44
C PHE A 16 0.43 4.66 5.81
N GLU A 17 -0.35 5.68 5.45
CA GLU A 17 0.16 6.90 4.84
C GLU A 17 1.04 7.69 5.81
N SER A 18 2.23 8.09 5.35
CA SER A 18 3.19 8.90 6.09
C SER A 18 3.84 9.92 5.14
N PRO A 19 4.53 10.93 5.67
CA PRO A 19 5.42 11.78 4.87
C PRO A 19 6.85 11.22 4.74
N ASN A 20 7.20 10.09 5.39
CA ASN A 20 8.60 9.66 5.59
C ASN A 20 8.97 8.21 5.18
N GLY A 21 8.34 7.59 4.19
CA GLY A 21 8.83 6.34 3.53
C GLY A 21 7.70 5.60 2.83
N GLY A 22 7.86 5.06 1.61
CA GLY A 22 6.75 4.74 0.67
C GLY A 22 6.24 3.29 0.56
N GLN A 23 4.91 3.10 0.60
CA GLN A 23 4.18 1.99 -0.05
C GLN A 23 4.07 2.33 -1.52
N ASN A 24 4.25 1.32 -2.36
CA ASN A 24 3.77 1.37 -3.73
C ASN A 24 2.41 0.65 -3.74
N PRO A 25 1.34 1.29 -4.22
CA PRO A 25 0.05 0.61 -4.41
C PRO A 25 0.23 -0.65 -5.25
N ALA A 26 -0.73 -1.58 -5.14
CA ALA A 26 -0.68 -2.92 -5.71
C ALA A 26 -0.36 -2.98 -7.22
N HIS A 27 -0.44 -1.87 -7.95
CA HIS A 27 -0.07 -1.78 -9.37
C HIS A 27 1.14 -0.88 -9.57
N LEU A 28 2.03 -1.32 -10.44
CA LEU A 28 3.05 -0.46 -11.02
C LEU A 28 2.38 0.60 -11.91
N ALA A 29 2.90 1.83 -11.84
CA ALA A 29 2.43 2.91 -12.69
C ALA A 29 2.67 2.58 -14.17
N ARG A 30 1.64 2.75 -14.99
CA ARG A 30 1.75 2.65 -16.45
C ARG A 30 2.13 4.02 -17.01
N ALA A 31 3.05 4.05 -17.96
CA ALA A 31 3.35 5.26 -18.71
C ALA A 31 2.28 5.48 -19.78
N ASP A 32 1.82 6.73 -19.95
CA ASP A 32 0.84 7.08 -20.99
C ASP A 32 1.39 6.93 -22.42
N LYS A 33 2.72 6.92 -22.55
CA LYS A 33 3.45 6.73 -23.81
C LYS A 33 4.80 6.07 -23.53
N THR A 34 5.25 5.25 -24.47
CA THR A 34 6.59 4.65 -24.41
C THR A 34 7.66 5.71 -24.68
N THR A 35 8.82 5.53 -24.07
CA THR A 35 9.98 6.41 -24.20
C THR A 35 11.24 5.55 -24.30
N ARG A 36 12.39 6.15 -24.64
CA ARG A 36 13.67 5.41 -24.59
C ARG A 36 14.05 4.88 -23.20
N HIS A 37 13.38 5.35 -22.15
CA HIS A 37 13.61 4.93 -20.75
C HIS A 37 12.50 3.99 -20.23
N HIS A 38 11.44 3.79 -21.02
CA HIS A 38 10.32 2.90 -20.76
C HIS A 38 9.78 2.46 -22.12
N ASP A 39 10.55 1.59 -22.77
CA ASP A 39 10.27 1.11 -24.11
C ASP A 39 9.12 0.09 -24.10
N ASP A 40 8.79 -0.45 -25.27
CA ASP A 40 7.68 -1.39 -25.41
C ASP A 40 7.87 -2.65 -24.55
N VAL A 41 9.12 -3.08 -24.33
CA VAL A 41 9.44 -4.25 -23.50
C VAL A 41 9.15 -3.95 -22.03
N LEU A 42 9.61 -2.80 -21.53
CA LEU A 42 9.32 -2.38 -20.15
C LEU A 42 7.84 -2.08 -19.93
N ALA A 43 7.15 -1.51 -20.91
CA ALA A 43 5.71 -1.29 -20.85
C ALA A 43 4.94 -2.62 -20.78
N GLN A 44 5.30 -3.60 -21.62
CA GLN A 44 4.70 -4.92 -21.58
C GLN A 44 4.95 -5.62 -20.24
N ALA A 45 6.20 -5.63 -19.76
CA ALA A 45 6.53 -6.23 -18.46
C ALA A 45 5.77 -5.57 -17.30
N THR A 46 5.57 -4.25 -17.35
CA THR A 46 4.74 -3.52 -16.37
C THR A 46 3.29 -4.02 -16.40
N SER A 47 2.74 -4.25 -17.60
CA SER A 47 1.39 -4.80 -17.75
C SER A 47 1.29 -6.21 -17.19
N ASP A 48 2.23 -7.09 -17.55
CA ASP A 48 2.24 -8.50 -17.13
C ASP A 48 2.32 -8.61 -15.60
N ILE A 49 3.15 -7.78 -14.95
CA ILE A 49 3.25 -7.72 -13.50
C ILE A 49 1.90 -7.30 -12.88
N ASN A 50 1.25 -6.26 -13.42
CA ASN A 50 -0.05 -5.81 -12.91
C ASN A 50 -1.13 -6.89 -13.05
N GLU A 51 -1.13 -7.66 -14.16
CA GLU A 51 -2.05 -8.78 -14.35
C GLU A 51 -1.83 -9.92 -13.34
N ILE A 52 -0.58 -10.22 -13.01
CA ILE A 52 -0.23 -11.18 -11.95
C ILE A 52 -0.79 -10.69 -10.61
N LEU A 53 -0.60 -9.41 -10.29
CA LEU A 53 -1.08 -8.81 -9.03
C LEU A 53 -2.61 -8.82 -8.96
N ASP A 54 -3.30 -8.56 -10.07
CA ASP A 54 -4.76 -8.68 -10.17
C ASP A 54 -5.26 -10.12 -9.98
N ARG A 55 -4.54 -11.11 -10.51
CA ARG A 55 -4.86 -12.53 -10.27
C ARG A 55 -4.70 -12.86 -8.78
N VAL A 56 -3.57 -12.51 -8.19
CA VAL A 56 -3.28 -12.74 -6.77
C VAL A 56 -4.35 -12.11 -5.88
N ARG A 57 -4.73 -10.85 -6.14
CA ARG A 57 -5.81 -10.16 -5.43
C ARG A 57 -7.15 -10.89 -5.54
N ARG A 58 -7.52 -11.37 -6.73
CA ARG A 58 -8.80 -12.09 -6.94
C ARG A 58 -8.87 -13.44 -6.24
N GLU A 59 -7.74 -14.10 -6.05
CA GLU A 59 -7.66 -15.38 -5.34
C GLU A 59 -7.71 -15.22 -3.81
N ASN A 60 -7.45 -14.01 -3.31
CA ASN A 60 -7.53 -13.72 -1.89
C ASN A 60 -8.99 -13.62 -1.40
N ARG A 61 -9.26 -14.22 -0.24
CA ARG A 61 -10.61 -14.24 0.38
C ARG A 61 -10.81 -13.14 1.43
N ASP A 62 -9.74 -12.47 1.83
CA ASP A 62 -9.77 -11.37 2.80
C ASP A 62 -9.81 -10.04 2.04
N ASP A 63 -10.92 -9.32 2.16
CA ASP A 63 -11.11 -8.04 1.47
C ASP A 63 -10.51 -6.85 2.23
N GLU A 64 -9.94 -7.06 3.43
CA GLU A 64 -9.27 -6.04 4.23
C GLU A 64 -7.80 -5.83 3.82
N VAL A 65 -7.24 -6.76 3.03
CA VAL A 65 -5.84 -6.74 2.61
C VAL A 65 -5.68 -6.63 1.10
N GLU A 66 -4.60 -5.95 0.67
CA GLU A 66 -4.18 -5.89 -0.73
C GLU A 66 -2.71 -6.29 -0.89
N PRO A 67 -2.29 -6.77 -2.07
CA PRO A 67 -0.88 -7.01 -2.36
C PRO A 67 -0.13 -5.68 -2.31
N SER A 68 0.96 -5.62 -1.57
CA SER A 68 1.78 -4.41 -1.43
C SER A 68 3.27 -4.74 -1.50
N PHE A 69 4.06 -3.84 -2.07
CA PHE A 69 5.51 -3.96 -2.04
C PHE A 69 6.07 -3.20 -0.83
N ILE A 70 6.88 -3.89 -0.02
CA ILE A 70 7.69 -3.28 1.03
C ILE A 70 9.17 -3.29 0.65
N SER A 71 9.90 -2.25 1.07
CA SER A 71 11.34 -2.14 0.88
C SER A 71 12.09 -2.75 2.06
N LEU A 72 13.01 -3.67 1.76
CA LEU A 72 13.96 -4.27 2.70
C LEU A 72 15.39 -3.96 2.24
N PRO A 73 16.43 -4.10 3.10
CA PRO A 73 17.82 -3.87 2.69
C PRO A 73 18.28 -4.70 1.48
N GLY A 74 17.67 -5.87 1.26
CA GLY A 74 17.97 -6.76 0.13
C GLY A 74 17.11 -6.56 -1.11
N GLY A 75 16.14 -5.63 -1.09
CA GLY A 75 15.24 -5.39 -2.22
C GLY A 75 13.76 -5.29 -1.83
N LEU A 76 12.88 -5.38 -2.82
CA LEU A 76 11.43 -5.34 -2.63
C LEU A 76 10.88 -6.72 -2.30
N MET A 77 9.92 -6.78 -1.38
CA MET A 77 9.16 -7.98 -1.06
C MET A 77 7.66 -7.71 -1.26
N LEU A 78 6.99 -8.65 -1.93
CA LEU A 78 5.53 -8.63 -2.06
C LEU A 78 4.90 -9.25 -0.80
N VAL A 79 3.95 -8.53 -0.19
CA VAL A 79 3.26 -8.93 1.04
C VAL A 79 1.76 -8.67 0.93
N TRP A 80 0.97 -9.31 1.79
CA TRP A 80 -0.40 -8.91 2.06
C TRP A 80 -0.40 -7.83 3.14
N ALA A 81 -0.91 -6.65 2.82
CA ALA A 81 -1.00 -5.55 3.77
C ALA A 81 -2.46 -5.13 3.96
N ARG A 82 -2.84 -4.84 5.20
CA ARG A 82 -4.12 -4.18 5.48
C ARG A 82 -4.08 -2.76 4.92
N VAL A 83 -5.00 -2.47 4.01
CA VAL A 83 -5.10 -1.17 3.32
C VAL A 83 -6.49 -0.55 3.41
N LYS A 84 -7.48 -1.28 3.92
CA LYS A 84 -8.79 -0.70 4.28
C LYS A 84 -8.72 -0.13 5.68
N HIS A 85 -9.18 1.11 5.82
CA HIS A 85 -9.18 1.87 7.07
C HIS A 85 -7.82 1.95 7.81
N PRO A 86 -6.67 2.14 7.12
CA PRO A 86 -5.40 2.27 7.81
C PRO A 86 -5.39 3.61 8.56
N VAL A 87 -5.20 3.56 9.87
CA VAL A 87 -4.94 4.73 10.70
C VAL A 87 -3.46 4.72 11.07
N SER A 88 -2.77 5.80 10.71
CA SER A 88 -1.39 6.05 11.10
C SER A 88 -1.34 6.94 12.35
N PRO A 89 -0.19 6.98 13.04
CA PRO A 89 0.09 8.02 14.03
C PRO A 89 0.02 9.44 13.46
N ASP A 90 0.13 9.59 12.13
CA ASP A 90 0.05 10.86 11.40
C ASP A 90 -1.39 11.18 10.93
N SER A 91 -2.36 10.28 11.16
CA SER A 91 -3.75 10.47 10.74
C SER A 91 -4.46 11.50 11.60
N SER A 92 -5.52 12.13 11.07
CA SER A 92 -6.26 13.12 11.84
C SER A 92 -6.93 12.47 13.06
N PRO A 93 -7.09 13.18 14.18
CA PRO A 93 -7.79 12.64 15.35
C PRO A 93 -9.20 12.13 15.02
N GLU A 94 -9.88 12.71 14.03
CA GLU A 94 -11.17 12.26 13.54
C GLU A 94 -11.10 10.89 12.85
N ASP A 95 -10.08 10.68 12.02
CA ASP A 95 -9.86 9.41 11.34
C ASP A 95 -9.50 8.29 12.33
N ILE A 96 -8.63 8.60 13.29
CA ILE A 96 -8.26 7.68 14.38
C ILE A 96 -9.50 7.34 15.22
N ALA A 97 -10.28 8.35 15.64
CA ALA A 97 -11.48 8.14 16.44
C ALA A 97 -12.54 7.31 15.69
N ARG A 98 -12.74 7.57 14.40
CA ARG A 98 -13.70 6.82 13.56
C ARG A 98 -13.34 5.34 13.44
N VAL A 99 -12.07 5.02 13.20
CA VAL A 99 -11.63 3.63 13.03
C VAL A 99 -11.61 2.87 14.37
N LEU A 100 -11.28 3.55 15.46
CA LEU A 100 -11.24 2.95 16.80
C LEU A 100 -12.59 2.96 17.55
N GLY A 101 -13.64 3.56 16.97
CA GLY A 101 -14.94 3.70 17.62
C GLY A 101 -14.94 4.64 18.84
N LEU A 102 -14.04 5.63 18.85
CA LEU A 102 -13.85 6.61 19.93
C LEU A 102 -14.52 7.94 19.59
N LYS A 103 -14.62 8.86 20.55
CA LYS A 103 -14.96 10.27 20.27
C LYS A 103 -13.69 11.03 19.94
N VAL A 104 -13.74 11.99 19.02
CA VAL A 104 -12.59 12.80 18.56
C VAL A 104 -11.82 13.45 19.73
N GLN A 105 -12.55 13.96 20.73
CA GLN A 105 -12.00 14.55 21.95
C GLN A 105 -11.14 13.59 22.79
N ASP A 106 -11.33 12.27 22.65
CA ASP A 106 -10.58 11.26 23.39
C ASP A 106 -9.18 11.02 22.76
N VAL A 107 -8.94 11.59 21.58
CA VAL A 107 -7.73 11.37 20.76
C VAL A 107 -7.00 12.67 20.41
N SER A 108 -7.64 13.83 20.58
CA SER A 108 -7.13 15.16 20.19
C SER A 108 -6.37 15.88 21.33
N GLY A 109 -5.77 15.12 22.25
CA GLY A 109 -5.12 15.64 23.47
C GLY A 109 -3.90 16.53 23.24
#